data_AF-A0A1V0NG52-F1
#
_entry.id   AF-A0A1V0NG52-F1
#
_cell.length_a   1.000
_cell.length_b   1.000
_cell.length_c   1.000
_cell.angle_alpha   90.00
_cell.angle_beta   90.00
_cell.angle_gamma   90.00
#
_symmetry.space_group_name_H-M   'P 1'
#
loop_
_entity.id
_entity.type
_entity.pdbx_description
1 polymer ?
#
loop_
_entity_poly.entity_id
_entity_poly.type
_entity_poly.pdbx_seq_one_letter_code
_entity_poly.pdbx_strand_id
1 'polypeptide(L)'
;MDNKIDRMEEYSALSSWAIWESIRPDGEFTKEKDLVKVKDIDFSKYEHRLQKSNTIFVAMNPGGKFDEEKSKLATRKREDTEKPWNNFHNGGSSNDHLLAQAIKDTPESGSYITDFFPIVGSGSNEIKKFVNSKDNKELIDKLVLELDEEISLLLPREKEVRLICIGKKSYEWSEKFLINRKLKLKLKKEYKVFYIPHYSGANKAEIKKKAEEQGVENHYQTVVKSLLEKFRNE
;
A
#
# COMPACT_ATOMS: atom_id res chain seq x y z
N MET A 1 -20.96 -16.61 -0.20
CA MET A 1 -20.08 -15.69 0.55
C MET A 1 -19.16 -15.03 -0.46
N ASP A 2 -19.03 -13.72 -0.42
CA ASP A 2 -18.07 -12.98 -1.27
C ASP A 2 -16.69 -13.06 -0.59
N ASN A 3 -16.02 -14.21 -0.72
CA ASN A 3 -14.73 -14.42 -0.07
C ASN A 3 -13.67 -13.56 -0.76
N LYS A 4 -13.40 -12.39 -0.19
CA LYS A 4 -12.43 -11.42 -0.72
C LYS A 4 -11.02 -12.00 -0.74
N ILE A 5 -10.70 -12.91 0.17
CA ILE A 5 -9.38 -13.55 0.26
C ILE A 5 -9.19 -14.43 -0.99
N ASP A 6 -10.10 -15.37 -1.23
CA ASP A 6 -10.04 -16.24 -2.42
C ASP A 6 -10.06 -15.45 -3.72
N ARG A 7 -10.90 -14.41 -3.80
CA ARG A 7 -11.02 -13.55 -4.98
C ARG A 7 -9.72 -12.82 -5.29
N MET A 8 -8.96 -12.43 -4.27
CA MET A 8 -7.74 -11.64 -4.41
C MET A 8 -6.46 -12.48 -4.34
N GLU A 9 -6.59 -13.80 -4.28
CA GLU A 9 -5.49 -14.74 -4.14
C GLU A 9 -4.42 -14.57 -5.23
N GLU A 10 -4.82 -14.28 -6.47
CA GLU A 10 -3.90 -14.02 -7.59
C GLU A 10 -3.00 -12.80 -7.36
N TYR A 11 -3.39 -11.84 -6.52
CA TYR A 11 -2.62 -10.62 -6.24
C TYR A 11 -1.95 -10.62 -4.86
N SER A 12 -2.08 -11.72 -4.13
CA SER A 12 -1.71 -11.82 -2.71
C SER A 12 -0.20 -11.71 -2.45
N ALA A 13 0.68 -11.92 -3.43
CA ALA A 13 2.13 -11.78 -3.20
C ALA A 13 2.58 -10.32 -3.05
N LEU A 14 1.95 -9.41 -3.77
CA LEU A 14 2.24 -7.97 -3.75
C LEU A 14 1.40 -7.19 -2.74
N SER A 15 0.40 -7.84 -2.17
CA SER A 15 -0.61 -7.18 -1.34
C SER A 15 -0.74 -7.83 0.03
N SER A 16 -1.51 -7.16 0.88
CA SER A 16 -1.97 -7.68 2.15
C SER A 16 -3.22 -6.93 2.60
N TRP A 17 -3.66 -7.21 3.82
CA TRP A 17 -4.72 -6.49 4.49
C TRP A 17 -4.11 -5.63 5.59
N ALA A 18 -4.63 -4.42 5.81
CA ALA A 18 -4.21 -3.53 6.89
C ALA A 18 -4.71 -4.03 8.26
N ILE A 19 -4.27 -5.23 8.63
CA ILE A 19 -4.59 -5.96 9.85
C ILE A 19 -3.28 -6.55 10.37
N TRP A 20 -2.88 -6.11 11.56
CA TRP A 20 -1.76 -6.67 12.28
C TRP A 20 -2.27 -7.24 13.60
N GLU A 21 -1.65 -8.31 14.07
CA GLU A 21 -1.84 -8.85 15.42
C GLU A 21 -0.64 -8.51 16.28
N SER A 22 -0.87 -8.11 17.53
CA SER A 22 0.20 -7.80 18.49
C SER A 22 0.41 -8.99 19.43
N ILE A 23 1.68 -9.34 19.68
CA ILE A 23 2.03 -10.29 20.74
C ILE A 23 1.94 -9.68 22.14
N ARG A 24 1.69 -8.37 22.24
CA ARG A 24 1.59 -7.67 23.52
C ARG A 24 0.18 -7.81 24.11
N PRO A 25 0.06 -7.93 25.45
CA PRO A 25 -1.25 -7.98 26.10
C PRO A 25 -2.10 -6.72 25.90
N ASP A 26 -1.47 -5.56 25.68
CA ASP A 26 -2.17 -4.28 25.46
C ASP A 26 -2.57 -4.04 23.99
N GLY A 27 -2.18 -4.93 23.07
CA GLY A 27 -2.52 -4.82 21.66
C GLY A 27 -1.75 -3.73 20.90
N GLU A 28 -0.75 -3.09 21.51
CA GLU A 28 0.01 -1.98 20.91
C GLU A 28 1.16 -2.47 20.00
N PHE A 29 1.66 -1.59 19.13
CA PHE A 29 2.74 -1.87 18.18
C PHE A 29 3.87 -0.84 18.33
N THR A 30 4.63 -0.96 19.41
CA THR A 30 5.69 0.02 19.76
C THR A 30 7.01 -0.21 19.04
N LYS A 31 7.20 -1.42 18.51
CA LYS A 31 8.43 -1.88 17.85
C LYS A 31 8.10 -3.06 16.95
N GLU A 32 8.97 -3.32 15.97
CA GLU A 32 8.77 -4.39 14.99
C GLU A 32 8.49 -5.76 15.61
N LYS A 33 9.19 -6.11 16.71
CA LYS A 33 9.00 -7.39 17.40
C LYS A 33 7.65 -7.57 18.09
N ASP A 34 6.84 -6.51 18.16
CA ASP A 34 5.48 -6.60 18.70
C ASP A 34 4.51 -7.22 17.68
N LEU A 35 4.87 -7.25 16.39
CA LEU A 35 4.05 -7.86 15.34
C LEU A 35 4.12 -9.39 15.40
N VAL A 36 2.94 -10.03 15.34
CA VAL A 36 2.83 -11.43 14.95
C VAL A 36 3.34 -11.59 13.53
N LYS A 37 4.13 -12.63 13.27
CA LYS A 37 4.64 -12.91 11.92
C LYS A 37 3.47 -13.28 11.03
N VAL A 38 3.45 -12.79 9.79
CA VAL A 38 2.31 -12.97 8.89
C VAL A 38 1.90 -14.43 8.65
N LYS A 39 2.86 -15.35 8.64
CA LYS A 39 2.59 -16.80 8.50
C LYS A 39 1.70 -17.36 9.62
N ASP A 40 1.56 -16.63 10.71
CA ASP A 40 0.78 -16.99 11.88
C ASP A 40 -0.56 -16.19 11.93
N ILE A 41 -0.80 -15.26 10.98
CA ILE A 41 -2.05 -14.50 10.84
C ILE A 41 -2.99 -15.24 9.88
N ASP A 42 -4.19 -15.57 10.36
CA ASP A 42 -5.25 -16.14 9.55
C ASP A 42 -6.27 -15.07 9.19
N PHE A 43 -6.13 -14.48 7.99
CA PHE A 43 -7.01 -13.40 7.52
C PHE A 43 -8.48 -13.82 7.39
N SER A 44 -8.79 -15.12 7.29
CA SER A 44 -10.18 -15.60 7.20
C SER A 44 -10.99 -15.26 8.46
N LYS A 45 -10.33 -15.20 9.63
CA LYS A 45 -10.94 -14.77 10.91
C LYS A 45 -11.39 -13.32 10.88
N TYR A 46 -10.82 -12.52 9.96
CA TYR A 46 -11.08 -11.10 9.84
C TYR A 46 -11.99 -10.75 8.65
N GLU A 47 -12.56 -11.73 7.94
CA GLU A 47 -13.34 -11.47 6.71
C GLU A 47 -14.42 -10.38 6.88
N HIS A 48 -15.12 -10.39 8.02
CA HIS A 48 -16.14 -9.40 8.38
C HIS A 48 -15.61 -7.96 8.60
N ARG A 49 -14.29 -7.79 8.66
CA ARG A 49 -13.56 -6.52 8.80
C ARG A 49 -12.88 -6.09 7.50
N LEU A 50 -12.68 -7.00 6.55
CA LEU A 50 -11.94 -6.71 5.32
C LEU A 50 -12.73 -5.81 4.37
N GLN A 51 -12.06 -4.75 3.90
CA GLN A 51 -12.52 -3.84 2.86
C GLN A 51 -13.95 -3.30 3.08
N LYS A 52 -14.19 -2.65 4.23
CA LYS A 52 -15.50 -2.06 4.57
C LYS A 52 -15.83 -0.77 3.80
N SER A 53 -14.85 -0.19 3.11
CA SER A 53 -14.99 1.04 2.32
C SER A 53 -14.34 0.85 0.95
N ASN A 54 -14.38 1.88 0.10
CA ASN A 54 -13.64 1.94 -1.16
C ASN A 54 -12.20 2.47 -1.00
N THR A 55 -11.63 2.41 0.20
CA THR A 55 -10.28 2.91 0.49
C THR A 55 -9.23 1.80 0.35
N ILE A 56 -8.11 2.11 -0.29
CA ILE A 56 -6.96 1.22 -0.48
C ILE A 56 -5.68 1.97 -0.12
N PHE A 57 -4.76 1.31 0.57
CA PHE A 57 -3.42 1.84 0.80
C PHE A 57 -2.47 1.43 -0.33
N VAL A 58 -1.69 2.39 -0.83
CA VAL A 58 -0.73 2.14 -1.91
C VAL A 58 0.65 2.70 -1.55
N ALA A 59 1.64 1.83 -1.38
CA ALA A 59 3.04 2.22 -1.23
C ALA A 59 3.78 2.21 -2.60
N MET A 60 5.08 2.45 -2.59
CA MET A 60 5.85 2.68 -3.83
C MET A 60 6.09 1.38 -4.59
N ASN A 61 6.80 0.44 -3.96
CA ASN A 61 7.26 -0.81 -4.52
C ASN A 61 7.87 -1.70 -3.40
N PRO A 62 7.99 -3.02 -3.61
CA PRO A 62 8.61 -3.91 -2.64
C PRO A 62 10.08 -3.58 -2.39
N GLY A 63 10.50 -3.67 -1.14
CA GLY A 63 11.92 -3.56 -0.76
C GLY A 63 12.75 -4.76 -1.23
N GLY A 64 14.05 -4.55 -1.44
CA GLY A 64 14.97 -5.63 -1.83
C GLY A 64 16.12 -5.13 -2.72
N LYS A 65 16.88 -6.08 -3.28
CA LYS A 65 17.92 -5.77 -4.26
C LYS A 65 17.28 -5.60 -5.64
N PHE A 66 17.52 -4.46 -6.27
CA PHE A 66 17.07 -4.21 -7.64
C PHE A 66 17.79 -5.13 -8.63
N ASP A 67 17.02 -5.68 -9.57
CA ASP A 67 17.48 -6.51 -10.67
C ASP A 67 16.68 -6.11 -11.92
N GLU A 68 17.37 -5.52 -12.90
CA GLU A 68 16.73 -4.95 -14.08
C GLU A 68 16.08 -6.00 -14.96
N GLU A 69 16.72 -7.16 -15.16
CA GLU A 69 16.21 -8.21 -16.03
C GLU A 69 14.98 -8.87 -15.41
N LYS A 70 14.98 -9.09 -14.10
CA LYS A 70 13.76 -9.53 -13.39
C LYS A 70 12.66 -8.48 -13.44
N SER A 71 13.02 -7.21 -13.32
CA SER A 71 12.05 -6.11 -13.36
C SER A 71 11.33 -6.01 -14.71
N LYS A 72 11.99 -6.39 -15.82
CA LYS A 72 11.38 -6.45 -17.16
C LYS A 72 10.30 -7.53 -17.30
N LEU A 73 10.33 -8.54 -16.43
CA LEU A 73 9.35 -9.63 -16.38
C LEU A 73 8.26 -9.40 -15.33
N ALA A 74 8.29 -8.28 -14.62
CA ALA A 74 7.40 -8.03 -13.51
C ALA A 74 5.92 -8.08 -13.92
N THR A 75 5.10 -8.63 -13.02
CA THR A 75 3.65 -8.62 -13.06
C THR A 75 3.13 -8.50 -11.63
N ARG A 76 1.89 -8.05 -11.47
CA ARG A 76 1.23 -7.99 -10.16
C ARG A 76 0.68 -9.34 -9.72
N LYS A 77 0.59 -10.29 -10.65
CA LYS A 77 0.07 -11.64 -10.41
C LYS A 77 1.11 -12.48 -9.69
N ARG A 78 0.65 -13.21 -8.70
CA ARG A 78 1.42 -14.13 -7.88
C ARG A 78 1.92 -15.32 -8.70
N GLU A 79 3.17 -15.70 -8.48
CA GLU A 79 3.70 -17.01 -8.85
C GLU A 79 3.49 -18.04 -7.74
N ASP A 80 3.33 -19.33 -8.08
CA ASP A 80 3.06 -20.40 -7.11
C ASP A 80 4.12 -20.55 -5.99
N THR A 81 5.33 -20.02 -6.22
CA THR A 81 6.42 -20.07 -5.23
C THR A 81 6.37 -18.95 -4.19
N GLU A 82 5.55 -17.92 -4.42
CA GLU A 82 5.46 -16.75 -3.57
C GLU A 82 4.47 -16.97 -2.42
N LYS A 83 4.78 -16.39 -1.27
CA LYS A 83 3.91 -16.48 -0.10
C LYS A 83 2.79 -15.43 -0.19
N PRO A 84 1.52 -15.84 -0.07
CA PRO A 84 0.42 -14.90 -0.05
C PRO A 84 0.43 -14.00 1.19
N TRP A 85 -0.11 -12.81 1.02
CA TRP A 85 -0.43 -11.82 2.05
C TRP A 85 0.76 -11.29 2.87
N ASN A 86 2.00 -11.61 2.45
CA ASN A 86 3.20 -11.34 3.22
C ASN A 86 3.69 -9.89 3.11
N ASN A 87 3.25 -9.13 2.10
CA ASN A 87 3.69 -7.75 1.95
C ASN A 87 3.22 -6.88 3.13
N PHE A 88 4.01 -5.87 3.52
CA PHE A 88 3.76 -5.01 4.70
C PHE A 88 3.71 -5.73 6.07
N HIS A 89 4.13 -7.00 6.12
CA HIS A 89 4.18 -7.81 7.33
C HIS A 89 5.52 -8.56 7.45
N ASN A 90 6.54 -8.08 6.74
CA ASN A 90 7.87 -8.69 6.76
C ASN A 90 8.49 -8.48 8.14
N GLY A 91 8.57 -9.54 8.95
CA GLY A 91 9.36 -9.56 10.17
C GLY A 91 10.86 -9.58 9.82
N GLY A 92 11.47 -8.42 9.66
CA GLY A 92 12.87 -8.23 9.33
C GLY A 92 13.14 -6.84 8.72
N SER A 93 13.60 -5.90 9.56
CA SER A 93 14.09 -4.56 9.19
C SER A 93 13.06 -3.61 8.58
N SER A 94 11.76 -3.92 8.66
CA SER A 94 10.70 -3.00 8.24
C SER A 94 10.15 -2.22 9.44
N ASN A 95 9.69 -1.00 9.18
CA ASN A 95 9.08 -0.15 10.22
C ASN A 95 7.55 -0.27 10.22
N ASP A 96 7.02 -1.42 9.77
CA ASP A 96 5.59 -1.63 9.54
C ASP A 96 4.76 -1.49 10.83
N HIS A 97 5.36 -1.74 12.00
CA HIS A 97 4.73 -1.51 13.31
C HIS A 97 4.25 -0.06 13.50
N LEU A 98 4.91 0.93 12.88
CA LEU A 98 4.48 2.32 12.92
C LEU A 98 3.17 2.53 12.16
N LEU A 99 3.02 1.89 11.00
CA LEU A 99 1.78 1.92 10.22
C LEU A 99 0.68 1.13 10.94
N ALA A 100 1.01 -0.04 11.48
CA ALA A 100 0.08 -0.84 12.27
C ALA A 100 -0.51 -0.03 13.44
N GLN A 101 0.34 0.66 14.21
CA GLN A 101 -0.10 1.53 15.30
C GLN A 101 -0.92 2.74 14.82
N ALA A 102 -0.60 3.29 13.64
CA ALA A 102 -1.33 4.42 13.07
C ALA A 102 -2.74 4.05 12.59
N ILE A 103 -2.90 2.86 12.00
CA ILE A 103 -4.18 2.36 11.47
C ILE A 103 -5.01 1.67 12.56
N LYS A 104 -4.38 1.23 13.65
CA LYS A 104 -5.08 0.65 14.80
C LYS A 104 -6.20 1.57 15.27
N ASP A 105 -7.39 0.99 15.41
CA ASP A 105 -8.63 1.62 15.84
C ASP A 105 -9.16 2.72 14.88
N THR A 106 -8.74 2.73 13.61
CA THR A 106 -9.33 3.60 12.58
C THR A 106 -10.30 2.83 11.66
N PRO A 107 -11.26 3.52 11.00
CA PRO A 107 -12.13 2.94 9.98
C PRO A 107 -11.39 2.26 8.81
N GLU A 108 -10.14 2.66 8.55
CA GLU A 108 -9.30 2.09 7.49
C GLU A 108 -8.67 0.75 7.88
N SER A 109 -8.75 0.32 9.15
CA SER A 109 -8.34 -1.02 9.56
C SER A 109 -9.10 -2.09 8.76
N GLY A 110 -8.36 -3.04 8.18
CA GLY A 110 -8.93 -4.04 7.27
C GLY A 110 -9.00 -3.62 5.81
N SER A 111 -8.59 -2.39 5.45
CA SER A 111 -8.44 -2.00 4.04
C SER A 111 -7.35 -2.81 3.36
N TYR A 112 -7.50 -3.03 2.06
CA TYR A 112 -6.47 -3.63 1.23
C TYR A 112 -5.25 -2.71 1.14
N ILE A 113 -4.06 -3.30 1.14
CA ILE A 113 -2.78 -2.59 1.04
C ILE A 113 -1.89 -3.27 0.00
N THR A 114 -1.31 -2.49 -0.89
CA THR A 114 -0.44 -2.99 -1.97
C THR A 114 0.66 -1.98 -2.29
N ASP A 115 1.64 -2.38 -3.09
CA ASP A 115 2.53 -1.46 -3.79
C ASP A 115 2.00 -1.00 -5.15
N PHE A 116 2.43 0.18 -5.60
CA PHE A 116 2.08 0.74 -6.90
C PHE A 116 2.71 -0.05 -8.05
N PHE A 117 4.00 -0.39 -7.95
CA PHE A 117 4.69 -1.24 -8.92
C PHE A 117 5.24 -2.52 -8.28
N PRO A 118 5.10 -3.70 -8.94
CA PRO A 118 5.73 -4.96 -8.52
C PRO A 118 7.23 -5.03 -8.83
N ILE A 119 7.95 -3.91 -8.71
CA ILE A 119 9.37 -3.82 -9.06
C ILE A 119 10.19 -3.81 -7.77
N VAL A 120 10.92 -4.88 -7.49
CA VAL A 120 11.70 -5.00 -6.26
C VAL A 120 12.89 -4.04 -6.28
N GLY A 121 13.05 -3.24 -5.22
CA GLY A 121 14.26 -2.45 -5.01
C GLY A 121 14.14 -1.37 -3.93
N SER A 122 15.12 -1.33 -3.03
CA SER A 122 15.18 -0.33 -1.95
C SER A 122 15.73 1.03 -2.43
N GLY A 123 16.42 1.06 -3.57
CA GLY A 123 17.02 2.27 -4.15
C GLY A 123 16.01 3.09 -4.93
N SER A 124 15.38 4.09 -4.30
CA SER A 124 14.33 4.88 -4.96
C SER A 124 14.75 5.55 -6.28
N ASN A 125 16.03 5.84 -6.47
CA ASN A 125 16.53 6.44 -7.72
C ASN A 125 16.61 5.43 -8.87
N GLU A 126 16.99 4.18 -8.59
CA GLU A 126 17.05 3.11 -9.59
C GLU A 126 15.64 2.77 -10.09
N ILE A 127 14.70 2.61 -9.15
CA ILE A 127 13.30 2.37 -9.49
C ILE A 127 12.73 3.53 -10.32
N LYS A 128 12.98 4.79 -9.93
CA LYS A 128 12.54 5.95 -10.72
C LYS A 128 13.16 5.95 -12.12
N LYS A 129 14.43 5.59 -12.27
CA LYS A 129 15.09 5.53 -13.58
C LYS A 129 14.44 4.46 -14.45
N PHE A 130 14.18 3.28 -13.89
CA PHE A 130 13.51 2.19 -14.60
C PHE A 130 12.10 2.57 -15.04
N VAL A 131 11.27 3.09 -14.12
CA VAL A 131 9.88 3.49 -14.37
C VAL A 131 9.75 4.63 -15.38
N ASN A 132 10.71 5.55 -15.41
CA ASN A 132 10.68 6.67 -16.34
C ASN A 132 11.47 6.41 -17.64
N SER A 133 12.07 5.22 -17.80
CA SER A 133 12.75 4.86 -19.04
C SER A 133 11.73 4.72 -20.17
N LYS A 134 12.05 5.25 -21.35
CA LYS A 134 11.21 5.12 -22.55
C LYS A 134 11.12 3.66 -23.00
N ASP A 135 12.21 2.91 -22.84
CA ASP A 135 12.29 1.51 -23.26
C ASP A 135 11.35 0.61 -22.46
N ASN A 136 11.00 1.02 -21.24
CA ASN A 136 10.10 0.28 -20.35
C ASN A 136 8.64 0.76 -20.45
N LYS A 137 8.32 1.71 -21.33
CA LYS A 137 7.01 2.37 -21.33
C LYS A 137 5.84 1.38 -21.42
N GLU A 138 5.91 0.42 -22.34
CA GLU A 138 4.83 -0.55 -22.54
C GLU A 138 4.61 -1.44 -21.31
N LEU A 139 5.71 -1.88 -20.67
CA LEU A 139 5.66 -2.61 -19.42
C LEU A 139 5.04 -1.77 -18.31
N ILE A 140 5.45 -0.51 -18.15
CA ILE A 140 4.89 0.37 -17.11
C ILE A 140 3.40 0.64 -17.34
N ASP A 141 2.98 0.90 -18.58
CA ASP A 141 1.57 1.08 -18.91
C ASP A 141 0.77 -0.21 -18.61
N LYS A 142 1.31 -1.39 -18.94
CA LYS A 142 0.73 -2.70 -18.57
C LYS A 142 0.58 -2.84 -17.05
N LEU A 143 1.62 -2.57 -16.27
CA LEU A 143 1.60 -2.69 -14.81
C LEU A 143 0.58 -1.75 -14.14
N VAL A 144 0.38 -0.55 -14.71
CA VAL A 144 -0.68 0.37 -14.26
C VAL A 144 -2.07 -0.20 -14.54
N LEU A 145 -2.28 -0.80 -15.72
CA LEU A 145 -3.55 -1.46 -16.05
C LEU A 145 -3.80 -2.70 -15.18
N GLU A 146 -2.76 -3.46 -14.83
CA GLU A 146 -2.88 -4.57 -13.87
C GLU A 146 -3.28 -4.08 -12.47
N LEU A 147 -2.77 -2.92 -12.02
CA LEU A 147 -3.18 -2.33 -10.73
C LEU A 147 -4.66 -1.94 -10.76
N ASP A 148 -5.10 -1.31 -11.84
CA ASP A 148 -6.51 -0.95 -12.01
C ASP A 148 -7.43 -2.17 -12.11
N GLU A 149 -6.95 -3.25 -12.74
CA GLU A 149 -7.65 -4.53 -12.78
C GLU A 149 -7.77 -5.18 -11.41
N GLU A 150 -6.67 -5.25 -10.65
CA GLU A 150 -6.66 -5.76 -9.28
C GLU A 150 -7.67 -5.02 -8.39
N ILE A 151 -7.63 -3.69 -8.43
CA ILE A 151 -8.56 -2.84 -7.68
C ILE A 151 -10.00 -3.07 -8.15
N SER A 152 -10.20 -3.27 -9.46
CA SER A 152 -11.51 -3.56 -10.02
C SER A 152 -12.08 -4.91 -9.60
N LEU A 153 -11.21 -5.92 -9.46
CA LEU A 153 -11.58 -7.22 -8.95
C LEU A 153 -11.95 -7.15 -7.47
N LEU A 154 -11.21 -6.37 -6.67
CA LEU A 154 -11.48 -6.15 -5.25
C LEU A 154 -12.79 -5.37 -5.03
N LEU A 155 -13.03 -4.33 -5.81
CA LEU A 155 -14.15 -3.40 -5.64
C LEU A 155 -15.02 -3.36 -6.91
N PRO A 156 -15.69 -4.45 -7.31
CA PRO A 156 -16.36 -4.55 -8.61
C PRO A 156 -17.52 -3.55 -8.77
N ARG A 157 -18.15 -3.12 -7.67
CA ARG A 157 -19.31 -2.22 -7.67
C ARG A 157 -18.94 -0.74 -7.50
N GLU A 158 -17.74 -0.44 -7.01
CA GLU A 158 -17.32 0.94 -6.76
C GLU A 158 -16.81 1.58 -8.05
N LYS A 159 -17.35 2.74 -8.43
CA LYS A 159 -16.84 3.47 -9.61
C LYS A 159 -15.59 4.28 -9.27
N GLU A 160 -15.60 4.94 -8.12
CA GLU A 160 -14.50 5.73 -7.60
C GLU A 160 -13.83 4.99 -6.44
N VAL A 161 -12.50 4.99 -6.42
CA VAL A 161 -11.66 4.36 -5.39
C VAL A 161 -10.78 5.42 -4.74
N ARG A 162 -10.65 5.33 -3.42
CA ARG A 162 -9.84 6.26 -2.62
C ARG A 162 -8.48 5.62 -2.33
N LEU A 163 -7.41 6.20 -2.87
CA LEU A 163 -6.05 5.71 -2.65
C LEU A 163 -5.34 6.52 -1.58
N ILE A 164 -5.03 5.90 -0.45
CA ILE A 164 -4.12 6.47 0.55
C ILE A 164 -2.69 6.09 0.18
N CYS A 165 -1.98 7.03 -0.45
CA CYS A 165 -0.63 6.83 -0.91
C CYS A 165 0.36 6.98 0.25
N ILE A 166 1.10 5.91 0.54
CA ILE A 166 2.14 5.88 1.57
C ILE A 166 3.45 6.37 0.97
N GLY A 167 3.78 7.64 1.21
CA GLY A 167 4.97 8.27 0.66
C GLY A 167 4.73 9.08 -0.61
N LYS A 168 5.56 10.11 -0.81
CA LYS A 168 5.38 11.10 -1.87
C LYS A 168 5.40 10.48 -3.28
N LYS A 169 6.17 9.41 -3.49
CA LYS A 169 6.34 8.82 -4.83
C LYS A 169 5.16 7.95 -5.28
N SER A 170 4.54 7.19 -4.39
CA SER A 170 3.28 6.51 -4.74
C SER A 170 2.18 7.53 -5.04
N TYR A 171 2.15 8.66 -4.30
CA TYR A 171 1.23 9.76 -4.60
C TYR A 171 1.48 10.37 -5.99
N GLU A 172 2.72 10.79 -6.28
CA GLU A 172 3.08 11.37 -7.59
C GLU A 172 2.81 10.40 -8.76
N TRP A 173 3.07 9.10 -8.57
CA TRP A 173 2.75 8.10 -9.60
C TRP A 173 1.26 7.87 -9.76
N SER A 174 0.48 7.90 -8.69
CA SER A 174 -0.98 7.82 -8.78
C SER A 174 -1.54 9.02 -9.55
N GLU A 175 -1.09 10.24 -9.25
CA GLU A 175 -1.43 11.45 -10.02
C GLU A 175 -1.02 11.31 -11.50
N LYS A 176 0.22 10.85 -11.75
CA LYS A 176 0.77 10.70 -13.10
C LYS A 176 0.03 9.66 -13.91
N PHE A 177 -0.23 8.47 -13.37
CA PHE A 177 -0.66 7.30 -14.13
C PHE A 177 -2.15 7.02 -14.04
N LEU A 178 -2.79 7.33 -12.90
CA LEU A 178 -4.20 7.01 -12.65
C LEU A 178 -5.14 8.20 -12.87
N ILE A 179 -4.65 9.44 -12.69
CA ILE A 179 -5.48 10.65 -12.79
C ILE A 179 -5.23 11.40 -14.10
N ASN A 180 -3.97 11.50 -14.53
CA ASN A 180 -3.61 12.30 -15.70
C ASN A 180 -4.18 11.73 -17.01
N ARG A 181 -5.29 12.31 -17.46
CA ARG A 181 -6.00 11.94 -18.70
C ARG A 181 -5.14 12.00 -19.96
N LYS A 182 -4.00 12.71 -19.94
CA LYS A 182 -3.10 12.79 -21.10
C LYS A 182 -2.45 11.45 -21.45
N LEU A 183 -2.32 10.53 -20.49
CA LEU A 183 -1.74 9.21 -20.76
C LEU A 183 -2.68 8.27 -21.53
N LYS A 184 -3.98 8.60 -21.64
CA LYS A 184 -4.98 7.84 -22.40
C LYS A 184 -5.05 6.34 -22.03
N LEU A 185 -4.64 5.96 -20.82
CA LEU A 185 -4.86 4.61 -20.29
C LEU A 185 -6.36 4.40 -20.06
N LYS A 186 -6.88 3.26 -20.51
CA LYS A 186 -8.29 2.89 -20.36
C LYS A 186 -8.49 2.22 -18.99
N LEU A 187 -8.55 3.04 -17.96
CA LEU A 187 -8.80 2.59 -16.58
C LEU A 187 -10.29 2.24 -16.40
N LYS A 188 -10.56 1.21 -15.62
CA LYS A 188 -11.89 0.73 -15.23
C LYS A 188 -12.46 1.54 -14.06
N LYS A 189 -11.59 2.16 -13.23
CA LYS A 189 -11.97 2.97 -12.07
C LYS A 189 -11.61 4.44 -12.22
N GLU A 190 -12.29 5.28 -11.45
CA GLU A 190 -11.89 6.64 -11.14
C GLU A 190 -11.15 6.65 -9.80
N TYR A 191 -10.14 7.51 -9.67
CA TYR A 191 -9.26 7.53 -8.50
C TYR A 191 -9.25 8.88 -7.83
N LYS A 192 -9.45 8.86 -6.51
CA LYS A 192 -9.19 10.00 -5.63
C LYS A 192 -8.00 9.66 -4.74
N VAL A 193 -6.92 10.43 -4.86
CA VAL A 193 -5.65 10.11 -4.21
C VAL A 193 -5.39 11.06 -3.05
N PHE A 194 -4.92 10.48 -1.96
CA PHE A 194 -4.52 11.18 -0.75
C PHE A 194 -3.12 10.77 -0.37
N TYR A 195 -2.48 11.56 0.49
CA TYR A 195 -1.08 11.40 0.82
C TYR A 195 -0.87 11.29 2.33
N ILE A 196 -0.22 10.21 2.77
CA ILE A 196 0.36 10.12 4.11
C ILE A 196 1.88 9.99 4.03
N PRO A 197 2.64 10.59 4.97
CA PRO A 197 4.09 10.42 5.00
C PRO A 197 4.46 8.95 5.14
N HIS A 198 5.57 8.56 4.51
CA HIS A 198 6.09 7.20 4.66
C HIS A 198 6.84 7.07 6.00
N TYR A 199 6.62 5.97 6.72
CA TYR A 199 7.10 5.71 8.08
C TYR A 199 8.62 5.43 8.21
N SER A 200 9.38 5.53 7.12
CA SER A 200 10.84 5.42 7.17
C SER A 200 11.48 6.62 7.88
N GLY A 201 12.57 6.37 8.60
CA GLY A 201 13.32 7.41 9.32
C GLY A 201 13.82 8.59 8.47
N ALA A 202 13.95 8.42 7.15
CA ALA A 202 14.30 9.49 6.22
C ALA A 202 13.24 10.62 6.14
N ASN A 203 11.99 10.37 6.56
CA ASN A 203 10.88 11.32 6.45
C ASN A 203 10.56 12.05 7.76
N LYS A 204 11.45 12.02 8.77
CA LYS A 204 11.23 12.71 10.06
C LYS A 204 10.90 14.20 9.89
N ALA A 205 11.57 14.90 8.97
CA ALA A 205 11.30 16.30 8.69
C ALA A 205 9.88 16.53 8.13
N GLU A 206 9.41 15.61 7.29
CA GLU A 206 8.08 15.68 6.72
C GLU A 206 6.98 15.36 7.74
N ILE A 207 7.21 14.36 8.60
CA ILE A 207 6.31 14.05 9.72
C ILE A 207 6.17 15.28 10.63
N LYS A 208 7.29 15.94 10.97
CA LYS A 208 7.28 17.17 11.76
C LYS A 208 6.47 18.27 11.09
N LYS A 209 6.71 18.54 9.81
CA LYS A 209 5.95 19.54 9.04
C LYS A 209 4.45 19.24 9.04
N LYS A 210 4.07 17.97 8.85
CA LYS A 210 2.67 17.54 8.87
C LYS A 210 2.05 17.67 10.26
N ALA A 211 2.79 17.38 11.32
CA ALA A 211 2.33 17.58 12.69
C ALA A 211 1.99 19.06 12.96
N GLU A 212 2.86 19.97 12.53
CA GLU A 212 2.64 21.42 12.64
C GLU A 212 1.42 21.88 11.81
N GLU A 213 1.28 21.40 10.57
CA GLU A 213 0.13 21.71 9.70
C GLU A 213 -1.21 21.22 10.28
N GLN A 214 -1.20 20.11 11.02
CA GLN A 214 -2.41 19.54 11.63
C GLN A 214 -2.64 20.01 13.08
N GLY A 215 -1.66 20.68 13.71
CA GLY A 215 -1.74 21.07 15.11
C GLY A 215 -1.73 19.88 16.08
N VAL A 216 -1.01 18.81 15.75
CA VAL A 216 -0.92 17.58 16.56
C VAL A 216 0.51 17.27 16.99
N GLU A 217 0.68 16.30 17.90
CA GLU A 217 2.01 15.88 18.34
C GLU A 217 2.86 15.32 17.19
N ASN A 218 4.18 15.57 17.26
CA ASN A 218 5.16 15.09 16.27
C ASN A 218 5.49 13.60 16.46
N HIS A 219 4.47 12.77 16.33
CA HIS A 219 4.54 11.31 16.32
C HIS A 219 3.84 10.79 15.07
N TYR A 220 4.46 9.83 14.39
CA TYR A 220 3.97 9.30 13.11
C TYR A 220 2.49 8.90 13.19
N GLN A 221 2.12 8.20 14.26
CA GLN A 221 0.78 7.64 14.40
C GLN A 221 -0.26 8.74 14.58
N THR A 222 0.04 9.75 15.40
CA THR A 222 -0.84 10.90 15.63
C THR A 222 -1.06 11.69 14.35
N VAL A 223 0.01 11.95 13.60
CA VAL A 223 -0.05 12.65 12.30
C VAL A 223 -0.91 11.87 11.29
N VAL A 224 -0.67 10.57 11.14
CA VAL A 224 -1.43 9.75 10.18
C VAL A 224 -2.90 9.64 10.57
N LYS A 225 -3.22 9.43 11.86
CA LYS A 225 -4.62 9.39 12.33
C LYS A 225 -5.36 10.68 12.01
N SER A 226 -4.74 11.83 12.27
CA SER A 226 -5.30 13.15 11.92
C SER A 226 -5.52 13.32 10.41
N LEU A 227 -4.57 12.88 9.58
CA LEU A 227 -4.70 12.93 8.13
C LEU A 227 -5.83 12.03 7.62
N LEU A 228 -5.92 10.79 8.12
CA LEU A 228 -7.01 9.87 7.75
C LEU A 228 -8.38 10.44 8.12
N GLU A 229 -8.50 11.06 9.30
CA GLU A 229 -9.72 11.74 9.71
C GLU A 229 -10.09 12.89 8.77
N LYS A 230 -9.12 13.73 8.42
CA LYS A 230 -9.32 14.80 7.45
C LYS A 230 -9.80 14.26 6.10
N PHE A 231 -9.14 13.23 5.57
CA PHE A 231 -9.47 12.68 4.26
C PHE A 231 -10.89 12.13 4.21
N ARG A 232 -11.38 11.48 5.28
CA ARG A 232 -12.77 10.97 5.32
C ARG A 232 -13.83 12.04 5.06
N ASN A 233 -13.52 13.30 5.36
CA ASN A 233 -14.42 14.44 5.19
C ASN A 233 -14.28 15.16 3.85
N GLU A 234 -13.34 14.73 2.99
CA GLU A 234 -13.11 15.25 1.63
C GLU A 234 -13.75 14.37 0.56
#